data_AF-A0A8D8WL12-F1
#
_entry.id   AF-A0A8D8WL12-F1
#
_cell.length_a   1.000
_cell.length_b   1.000
_cell.length_c   1.000
_cell.angle_alpha   90.00
_cell.angle_beta   90.00
_cell.angle_gamma   90.00
#
_symmetry.space_group_name_H-M   'P 1'
#
loop_
_entity.id
_entity.type
_entity.pdbx_description
1 polymer ?
#
loop_
_entity_poly.entity_id
_entity_poly.type
_entity_poly.pdbx_seq_one_letter_code
_entity_poly.pdbx_strand_id
1 'polypeptide(L)'
;MFQVQFIILSFALIFVNLGLGEVTKDVGMVRFYKELGCKMKPAGSKDPVSYECPSQTQSTEKSCVIKGKTYQLGDDIEAEPGVCLAACRCLNPLKAKRAKVICANLECPEHFGVPVRKQCTRMYSIDKCCATGLLCDPAAPKDPNDSTKVIFKSTTSNFTCNVGGVKHDEHSKYYPNELPCSRCVCMQGHDGTNKAPWCADIPCSIELRFNKELQDGCAPVFIKTSQCCPLQFRCPSKEDKVVLSSTTTASVKKADSKAVNDAAKLGPQCIFGDLKLNIGDKLSSPVSDTDLDCICQIPPFVTCSKTTL
;
A
#
# COMPACT_ATOMS: atom_id res chain seq x y z
N MET A 1 41.64 47.08 49.13
CA MET A 1 41.86 46.59 47.75
C MET A 1 40.72 45.61 47.46
N PHE A 2 39.73 46.05 46.68
CA PHE A 2 38.46 45.34 46.48
C PHE A 2 38.67 44.08 45.62
N GLN A 3 38.27 42.90 46.10
CA GLN A 3 38.10 41.73 45.24
C GLN A 3 36.62 41.56 44.91
N VAL A 4 36.32 41.75 43.63
CA VAL A 4 35.00 41.55 43.02
C VAL A 4 34.92 40.08 42.60
N GLN A 5 34.06 39.30 43.26
CA GLN A 5 33.74 37.93 42.84
C GLN A 5 32.73 37.98 41.70
N PHE A 6 33.16 37.58 40.50
CA PHE A 6 32.26 37.31 39.37
C PHE A 6 31.59 35.95 39.58
N ILE A 7 30.28 35.96 39.85
CA ILE A 7 29.44 34.76 39.83
C ILE A 7 29.05 34.52 38.37
N ILE A 8 29.68 33.52 37.73
CA ILE A 8 29.30 33.05 36.40
C ILE A 8 28.14 32.05 36.56
N LEU A 9 26.90 32.53 36.43
CA LEU A 9 25.72 31.66 36.31
C LEU A 9 25.77 30.96 34.94
N SER A 10 26.18 29.69 34.94
CA SER A 10 26.05 28.81 33.78
C SER A 10 24.59 28.38 33.65
N PHE A 11 23.83 29.05 32.77
CA PHE A 11 22.53 28.56 32.32
C PHE A 11 22.75 27.38 31.37
N ALA A 12 22.62 26.16 31.88
CA ALA A 12 22.48 24.98 31.03
C ALA A 12 21.12 25.06 30.31
N LEU A 13 21.13 25.45 29.04
CA LEU A 13 20.00 25.27 28.14
C LEU A 13 19.78 23.77 27.94
N ILE A 14 18.86 23.21 28.71
CA ILE A 14 18.31 21.89 28.46
C ILE A 14 17.51 22.01 27.17
N PHE A 15 18.13 21.66 26.05
CA PHE A 15 17.40 21.35 24.82
C PHE A 15 16.59 20.09 25.09
N VAL A 16 15.36 20.26 25.56
CA VAL A 16 14.34 19.22 25.42
C VAL A 16 14.14 19.07 23.91
N ASN A 17 14.77 18.05 23.34
CA ASN A 17 14.45 17.54 22.02
C ASN A 17 13.01 17.00 22.10
N LEU A 18 12.04 17.91 21.96
CA LEU A 18 10.70 17.57 21.52
C LEU A 18 10.88 17.09 20.08
N GLY A 19 10.98 15.76 19.92
CA GLY A 19 10.95 15.07 18.65
C GLY A 19 9.69 15.47 17.88
N LEU A 20 9.82 16.54 17.10
CA LEU A 20 8.79 17.05 16.20
C LEU A 20 8.79 16.16 14.95
N GLY A 21 7.76 15.32 14.87
CA GLY A 21 7.27 14.74 13.61
C GLY A 21 7.63 13.28 13.43
N GLU A 22 6.80 12.39 14.00
CA GLU A 22 6.54 11.15 13.30
C GLU A 22 5.87 11.53 11.98
N VAL A 23 6.63 11.43 10.89
CA VAL A 23 6.08 11.32 9.54
C VAL A 23 5.07 10.19 9.61
N THR A 24 3.80 10.47 9.32
CA THR A 24 2.80 9.43 9.10
C THR A 24 3.39 8.44 8.12
N LYS A 25 3.75 7.23 8.60
CA LYS A 25 4.40 6.23 7.75
C LYS A 25 3.47 5.99 6.55
N ASP A 26 4.01 6.08 5.33
CA ASP A 26 3.27 5.90 4.09
C ASP A 26 2.92 4.41 3.87
N VAL A 27 2.07 3.89 4.76
CA VAL A 27 1.64 2.50 4.86
C VAL A 27 0.15 2.42 5.16
N GLY A 28 -0.43 1.24 4.97
CA GLY A 28 -1.80 0.91 5.32
C GLY A 28 -2.80 1.84 4.65
N MET A 29 -3.73 2.35 5.45
CA MET A 29 -4.78 3.25 4.95
C MET A 29 -4.26 4.57 4.41
N VAL A 30 -3.16 5.11 4.95
CA VAL A 30 -2.61 6.38 4.46
C VAL A 30 -2.14 6.23 3.02
N ARG A 31 -1.40 5.14 2.74
CA ARG A 31 -0.97 4.80 1.39
C ARG A 31 -2.13 4.49 0.47
N PHE A 32 -3.10 3.72 0.95
CA PHE A 32 -4.34 3.42 0.22
C PHE A 32 -5.03 4.68 -0.27
N TYR A 33 -5.19 5.68 0.61
CA TYR A 33 -5.78 6.96 0.26
C TYR A 33 -4.96 7.74 -0.75
N LYS A 34 -3.64 7.77 -0.57
CA LYS A 34 -2.71 8.42 -1.49
C LYS A 34 -2.79 7.82 -2.90
N GLU A 35 -2.81 6.50 -3.03
CA GLU A 35 -2.91 5.81 -4.33
C GLU A 35 -4.26 6.04 -5.03
N LEU A 36 -5.35 6.17 -4.27
CA LEU A 36 -6.66 6.55 -4.82
C LEU A 36 -6.79 8.05 -5.16
N GLY A 37 -5.74 8.84 -4.92
CA GLY A 37 -5.76 10.29 -5.14
C GLY A 37 -6.64 11.05 -4.15
N CYS A 38 -6.93 10.46 -2.99
CA CYS A 38 -7.71 11.10 -1.94
C CYS A 38 -6.92 12.24 -1.28
N LYS A 39 -7.62 13.32 -0.94
CA LYS A 39 -7.03 14.48 -0.29
C LYS A 39 -7.35 14.46 1.20
N MET A 40 -6.34 14.67 2.03
CA MET A 40 -6.54 14.78 3.47
C MET A 40 -7.41 15.99 3.82
N LYS A 41 -8.29 15.84 4.80
CA LYS A 41 -8.96 16.95 5.49
C LYS A 41 -8.29 17.13 6.86
N PRO A 42 -7.49 18.19 7.05
CA PRO A 42 -6.81 18.44 8.32
C PRO A 42 -7.81 18.92 9.38
N ALA A 43 -7.53 18.63 10.65
CA ALA A 43 -8.30 19.14 11.79
C ALA A 43 -7.39 19.86 12.82
N GLY A 44 -6.46 20.67 12.33
CA GLY A 44 -5.56 21.46 13.18
C GLY A 44 -4.31 20.71 13.69
N SER A 45 -4.12 19.44 13.33
CA SER A 45 -2.89 18.68 13.54
C SER A 45 -2.27 18.23 12.19
N LYS A 46 -1.08 17.62 12.22
CA LYS A 46 -0.44 17.01 11.03
C LYS A 46 -1.11 15.69 10.59
N ASP A 47 -1.99 15.13 11.42
CA ASP A 47 -2.66 13.86 11.14
C ASP A 47 -4.03 14.08 10.50
N PRO A 48 -4.42 13.26 9.50
CA PRO A 48 -5.71 13.38 8.84
C PRO A 48 -6.84 12.91 9.75
N VAL A 49 -7.90 13.72 9.87
CA VAL A 49 -9.14 13.30 10.55
C VAL A 49 -10.11 12.62 9.59
N SER A 50 -9.99 12.91 8.30
CA SER A 50 -10.68 12.20 7.22
C SER A 50 -10.01 12.47 5.88
N TYR A 51 -10.42 11.74 4.86
CA TYR A 51 -10.04 11.98 3.48
C TYR A 51 -11.26 12.30 2.61
N GLU A 52 -11.04 13.11 1.57
CA GLU A 52 -11.96 13.27 0.45
C GLU A 52 -11.40 12.51 -0.74
N CYS A 53 -12.06 11.41 -1.09
CA CYS A 53 -11.69 10.62 -2.25
C CYS A 53 -12.42 11.12 -3.50
N PRO A 54 -11.75 11.19 -4.66
CA PRO A 54 -12.42 11.50 -5.91
C PRO A 54 -13.61 10.56 -6.13
N SER A 55 -14.73 11.08 -6.62
CA SER A 55 -15.89 10.27 -7.05
C SER A 55 -15.60 9.39 -8.28
N GLN A 56 -14.35 9.41 -8.76
CA GLN A 56 -13.85 8.90 -10.02
C GLN A 56 -13.60 7.38 -10.01
N THR A 57 -14.01 6.66 -8.97
CA THR A 57 -14.02 5.19 -8.98
C THR A 57 -15.30 4.60 -9.57
N GLN A 58 -16.29 5.44 -9.90
CA GLN A 58 -17.59 5.00 -10.39
C GLN A 58 -17.61 4.83 -11.90
N SER A 59 -17.37 3.59 -12.34
CA SER A 59 -17.59 3.17 -13.72
C SER A 59 -19.08 3.23 -14.08
N THR A 60 -19.37 3.52 -15.34
CA THR A 60 -20.72 3.41 -15.92
C THR A 60 -20.87 2.04 -16.58
N GLU A 61 -22.04 1.72 -17.12
CA GLU A 61 -22.22 0.53 -17.96
C GLU A 61 -21.32 0.50 -19.21
N LYS A 62 -20.79 1.67 -19.63
CA LYS A 62 -20.05 1.81 -20.91
C LYS A 62 -18.61 2.30 -20.74
N SER A 63 -18.19 2.63 -19.52
CA SER A 63 -16.88 3.23 -19.30
C SER A 63 -16.33 2.89 -17.93
N CYS A 64 -15.02 2.69 -17.87
CA CYS A 64 -14.27 2.57 -16.64
C CYS A 64 -13.61 3.92 -16.32
N VAL A 65 -13.39 4.21 -15.04
CA VAL A 65 -12.63 5.38 -14.62
C VAL A 65 -11.51 4.91 -13.71
N ILE A 66 -10.27 5.29 -14.08
CA ILE A 66 -9.04 4.91 -13.39
C ILE A 66 -8.15 6.15 -13.30
N LYS A 67 -7.78 6.53 -12.08
CA LYS A 67 -6.98 7.72 -11.75
C LYS A 67 -7.51 8.99 -12.40
N GLY A 68 -8.84 9.11 -12.42
CA GLY A 68 -9.55 10.22 -13.05
C GLY A 68 -9.60 10.22 -14.57
N LYS A 69 -8.99 9.23 -15.24
CA LYS A 69 -9.10 9.04 -16.68
C LYS A 69 -10.22 8.08 -17.03
N THR A 70 -11.07 8.46 -17.99
CA THR A 70 -12.15 7.62 -18.51
C THR A 70 -11.66 6.77 -19.67
N TYR A 71 -12.04 5.50 -19.64
CA TYR A 71 -11.75 4.49 -20.66
C TYR A 71 -13.07 3.90 -21.16
N GLN A 72 -13.24 3.81 -22.48
CA GLN A 72 -14.39 3.16 -23.12
C GLN A 72 -14.25 1.63 -23.07
N LEU A 73 -15.35 0.92 -23.31
CA LEU A 73 -15.30 -0.54 -23.45
C LEU A 73 -14.33 -0.95 -24.56
N GLY A 74 -13.44 -1.88 -24.26
CA GLY A 74 -12.42 -2.37 -25.17
C GLY A 74 -11.09 -1.61 -25.09
N ASP A 75 -11.04 -0.44 -24.46
CA ASP A 75 -9.80 0.32 -24.32
C ASP A 75 -8.77 -0.46 -23.49
N ASP A 76 -7.54 -0.46 -23.99
CA ASP A 76 -6.36 -0.92 -23.26
C ASP A 76 -5.96 0.12 -22.20
N ILE A 77 -5.63 -0.38 -21.02
CA ILE A 77 -5.21 0.43 -19.87
C ILE A 77 -3.76 0.06 -19.56
N GLU A 78 -2.89 1.06 -19.64
CA GLU A 78 -1.47 0.88 -19.32
C GLU A 78 -1.29 0.66 -17.81
N ALA A 79 -0.57 -0.39 -17.46
CA ALA A 79 -0.23 -0.70 -16.09
C ALA A 79 1.04 0.05 -15.66
N GLU A 80 1.15 0.40 -14.38
CA GLU A 80 2.32 1.10 -13.86
C GLU A 80 3.59 0.24 -13.97
N PRO A 81 4.77 0.82 -14.22
CA PRO A 81 6.01 0.07 -14.22
C PRO A 81 6.17 -0.72 -12.93
N GLY A 82 6.65 -1.96 -13.07
CA GLY A 82 6.95 -2.80 -11.93
C GLY A 82 5.80 -3.63 -11.37
N VAL A 83 4.58 -3.41 -11.81
CA VAL A 83 3.43 -4.22 -11.42
C VAL A 83 3.39 -5.52 -12.22
N CYS A 84 2.89 -6.58 -11.61
CA CYS A 84 2.75 -7.89 -12.23
C CYS A 84 1.44 -7.99 -13.03
N LEU A 85 1.18 -7.04 -13.92
CA LEU A 85 0.00 -7.02 -14.79
C LEU A 85 0.48 -6.98 -16.25
N ALA A 86 0.12 -8.00 -17.02
CA ALA A 86 0.55 -8.12 -18.42
C ALA A 86 -0.27 -7.22 -19.37
N ALA A 87 -1.57 -7.11 -19.12
CA ALA A 87 -2.49 -6.25 -19.87
C ALA A 87 -3.73 -5.98 -19.02
N CYS A 88 -4.29 -4.78 -19.14
CA CYS A 88 -5.56 -4.40 -18.51
C CYS A 88 -6.50 -3.83 -19.57
N ARG A 89 -7.80 -4.12 -19.45
CA ARG A 89 -8.84 -3.59 -20.34
C ARG A 89 -10.07 -3.16 -19.57
N CYS A 90 -10.75 -2.13 -20.08
CA CYS A 90 -12.10 -1.81 -19.63
C CYS A 90 -13.12 -2.69 -20.34
N LEU A 91 -13.87 -3.50 -19.59
CA LEU A 91 -14.85 -4.43 -20.15
C LEU A 91 -16.15 -4.40 -19.35
N ASN A 92 -17.28 -4.64 -20.02
CA ASN A 92 -18.55 -4.89 -19.35
C ASN A 92 -18.95 -6.36 -19.56
N PRO A 93 -18.78 -7.24 -18.56
CA PRO A 93 -19.26 -8.61 -18.67
C PRO A 93 -20.79 -8.62 -18.85
N LEU A 94 -21.29 -9.49 -19.73
CA LEU A 94 -22.68 -9.52 -20.21
C LEU A 94 -23.72 -9.21 -19.11
N LYS A 95 -24.28 -7.99 -19.15
CA LYS A 95 -25.34 -7.44 -18.28
C LYS A 95 -24.92 -6.93 -16.89
N ALA A 96 -23.65 -6.61 -16.64
CA ALA A 96 -23.31 -5.89 -15.41
C ALA A 96 -23.76 -4.42 -15.49
N LYS A 97 -24.25 -3.90 -14.35
CA LYS A 97 -24.66 -2.49 -14.17
C LYS A 97 -23.51 -1.49 -14.30
N ARG A 98 -22.27 -1.98 -14.25
CA ARG A 98 -21.05 -1.19 -14.35
C ARG A 98 -19.99 -1.98 -15.07
N ALA A 99 -19.27 -1.29 -15.95
CA ALA A 99 -18.03 -1.78 -16.53
C ALA A 99 -16.98 -1.95 -15.42
N LYS A 100 -16.02 -2.82 -15.69
CA LYS A 100 -14.93 -3.13 -14.76
C LYS A 100 -13.62 -3.23 -15.52
N VAL A 101 -12.53 -2.93 -14.81
CA VAL A 101 -11.20 -3.24 -15.31
C VAL A 101 -10.93 -4.72 -15.10
N ILE A 102 -10.46 -5.38 -16.15
CA ILE A 102 -9.98 -6.76 -16.11
C ILE A 102 -8.52 -6.74 -16.51
N CYS A 103 -7.66 -7.23 -15.62
CA CYS A 103 -6.23 -7.37 -15.89
C CYS A 103 -5.81 -8.83 -15.89
N ALA A 104 -4.88 -9.18 -16.79
CA ALA A 104 -4.17 -10.44 -16.75
C ALA A 104 -2.98 -10.32 -15.79
N ASN A 105 -2.97 -11.12 -14.71
CA ASN A 105 -1.81 -11.21 -13.84
C ASN A 105 -0.65 -11.89 -14.58
N LEU A 106 0.54 -11.32 -14.43
CA LEU A 106 1.77 -11.94 -14.86
C LEU A 106 2.33 -12.74 -13.68
N GLU A 107 2.29 -14.06 -13.77
CA GLU A 107 2.95 -14.93 -12.79
C GLU A 107 4.44 -15.06 -13.13
N CYS A 108 5.30 -14.74 -12.17
CA CYS A 108 6.73 -14.77 -12.41
C CYS A 108 7.28 -16.20 -12.40
N PRO A 109 8.08 -16.61 -13.40
CA PRO A 109 8.65 -17.96 -13.48
C PRO A 109 9.37 -18.41 -12.21
N GLU A 110 10.01 -17.48 -11.49
CA GLU A 110 10.69 -17.74 -10.23
C GLU A 110 9.80 -18.26 -9.09
N HIS A 111 8.49 -18.03 -9.15
CA HIS A 111 7.55 -18.50 -8.13
C HIS A 111 7.13 -19.96 -8.31
N PHE A 112 7.41 -20.56 -9.47
CA PHE A 112 7.09 -21.97 -9.76
C PHE A 112 8.17 -22.95 -9.30
N GLY A 113 9.10 -22.52 -8.44
CA GLY A 113 10.16 -23.37 -7.89
C GLY A 113 11.20 -23.81 -8.92
N VAL A 114 11.24 -23.19 -10.10
CA VAL A 114 12.26 -23.48 -11.11
C VAL A 114 13.64 -23.20 -10.50
N PRO A 115 14.52 -24.21 -10.38
CA PRO A 115 15.84 -24.01 -9.78
C PRO A 115 16.64 -22.98 -10.57
N VAL A 116 17.32 -22.10 -9.84
CA VAL A 116 18.33 -21.24 -10.48
C VAL A 116 19.53 -22.11 -10.82
N ARG A 117 20.05 -21.95 -12.04
CA ARG A 117 21.26 -22.64 -12.48
C ARG A 117 22.41 -22.42 -11.49
N LYS A 118 23.22 -23.47 -11.30
CA LYS A 118 24.38 -23.43 -10.39
C LYS A 118 25.32 -22.28 -10.79
N GLN A 119 25.75 -21.47 -9.81
CA GLN A 119 26.59 -20.27 -9.98
C GLN A 119 25.94 -19.15 -10.79
N CYS A 120 24.60 -19.10 -10.81
CA CYS A 120 23.85 -17.99 -11.34
C CYS A 120 22.91 -17.41 -10.27
N THR A 121 22.61 -16.13 -10.37
CA THR A 121 21.62 -15.42 -9.56
C THR A 121 20.61 -14.72 -10.46
N ARG A 122 19.40 -14.49 -9.96
CA ARG A 122 18.37 -13.74 -10.70
C ARG A 122 18.67 -12.26 -10.67
N MET A 123 18.59 -11.64 -11.83
CA MET A 123 18.70 -10.19 -11.98
C MET A 123 17.32 -9.56 -11.98
N TYR A 124 17.20 -8.43 -11.31
CA TYR A 124 15.98 -7.63 -11.28
C TYR A 124 16.27 -6.22 -11.80
N SER A 125 15.23 -5.54 -12.26
CA SER A 125 15.25 -4.11 -12.55
C SER A 125 14.12 -3.42 -11.81
N ILE A 126 14.29 -2.12 -11.56
CA ILE A 126 13.36 -1.36 -10.74
C ILE A 126 11.99 -1.16 -11.38
N ASP A 127 11.86 -1.36 -12.70
CA ASP A 127 10.66 -1.15 -13.53
C ASP A 127 9.96 -2.45 -13.96
N LYS A 128 10.51 -3.62 -13.60
CA LYS A 128 9.91 -4.93 -13.92
C LYS A 128 9.39 -5.61 -12.67
N CYS A 129 8.37 -6.44 -12.82
CA CYS A 129 7.85 -7.24 -11.71
C CYS A 129 8.72 -8.48 -11.46
N CYS A 130 9.04 -9.22 -12.54
CA CYS A 130 9.78 -10.47 -12.48
C CYS A 130 11.27 -10.26 -12.76
N ALA A 131 12.06 -11.31 -12.50
CA ALA A 131 13.46 -11.34 -12.90
C ALA A 131 13.62 -11.07 -14.41
N THR A 132 14.59 -10.23 -14.75
CA THR A 132 14.89 -9.81 -16.14
C THR A 132 15.94 -10.70 -16.81
N GLY A 133 16.62 -11.53 -16.04
CA GLY A 133 17.64 -12.44 -16.54
C GLY A 133 18.39 -13.14 -15.42
N LEU A 134 19.49 -13.78 -15.79
CA LEU A 134 20.44 -14.39 -14.86
C LEU A 134 21.80 -13.72 -14.97
N LEU A 135 22.41 -13.45 -13.82
CA LEU A 135 23.82 -13.10 -13.70
C LEU A 135 24.58 -14.37 -13.35
N CYS A 136 25.42 -14.85 -14.25
CA CYS A 136 26.19 -16.08 -14.05
C CYS A 136 27.68 -15.79 -13.93
N ASP A 137 28.36 -16.55 -13.07
CA ASP A 137 29.81 -16.64 -13.06
C ASP A 137 30.31 -17.07 -14.47
N PRO A 138 31.40 -16.47 -15.00
CA PRO A 138 32.06 -16.96 -16.20
C PRO A 138 32.33 -18.49 -16.22
N ALA A 139 32.57 -19.10 -15.07
CA ALA A 139 32.79 -20.54 -14.89
C ALA A 139 31.50 -21.37 -14.81
N ALA A 140 30.31 -20.75 -14.82
CA ALA A 140 29.04 -21.44 -14.64
C ALA A 140 28.79 -22.50 -15.73
N PRO A 141 28.43 -23.75 -15.38
CA PRO A 141 28.32 -24.86 -16.34
C PRO A 141 27.27 -24.62 -17.42
N LYS A 142 27.68 -24.62 -18.70
CA LYS A 142 26.85 -24.78 -19.92
C LYS A 142 25.61 -25.67 -19.73
N ASP A 143 24.39 -25.15 -19.65
CA ASP A 143 23.20 -25.99 -19.82
C ASP A 143 22.63 -25.79 -21.25
N PRO A 144 22.74 -26.79 -22.14
CA PRO A 144 22.26 -26.70 -23.52
C PRO A 144 20.72 -26.66 -23.63
N ASN A 145 20.00 -27.03 -22.56
CA ASN A 145 18.53 -27.00 -22.49
C ASN A 145 18.00 -25.75 -21.77
N ASP A 146 18.87 -24.83 -21.36
CA ASP A 146 18.50 -23.60 -20.67
C ASP A 146 17.88 -22.60 -21.66
N SER A 147 16.55 -22.53 -21.64
CA SER A 147 15.76 -21.59 -22.43
C SER A 147 15.81 -20.14 -21.91
N THR A 148 16.59 -19.85 -20.87
CA THR A 148 16.73 -18.49 -20.33
C THR A 148 17.41 -17.59 -21.35
N LYS A 149 16.62 -16.77 -22.04
CA LYS A 149 17.06 -15.96 -23.18
C LYS A 149 18.08 -14.86 -22.83
N VAL A 150 18.23 -14.53 -21.55
CA VAL A 150 19.06 -13.40 -21.10
C VAL A 150 20.00 -13.86 -19.98
N ILE A 151 21.20 -14.30 -20.38
CA ILE A 151 22.29 -14.65 -19.47
C ILE A 151 23.35 -13.56 -19.59
N PHE A 152 23.52 -12.76 -18.54
CA PHE A 152 24.62 -11.83 -18.43
C PHE A 152 25.82 -12.54 -17.80
N LYS A 153 27.00 -12.37 -18.42
CA LYS A 153 28.25 -12.82 -17.83
C LYS A 153 28.68 -11.78 -16.80
N SER A 154 28.82 -12.19 -15.54
CA SER A 154 29.44 -11.34 -14.53
C SER A 154 30.86 -10.99 -15.00
N THR A 155 31.12 -9.72 -15.23
CA THR A 155 32.45 -9.22 -15.63
C THR A 155 33.33 -9.07 -14.40
N THR A 156 33.65 -10.16 -13.71
CA THR A 156 34.70 -10.26 -12.67
C THR A 156 34.63 -9.22 -11.53
N SER A 157 33.53 -8.48 -11.43
CA SER A 157 33.32 -7.44 -10.45
C SER A 157 32.36 -8.03 -9.43
N ASN A 158 32.90 -8.41 -8.26
CA ASN A 158 32.12 -8.74 -7.06
C ASN A 158 31.41 -7.49 -6.52
N PHE A 159 30.70 -6.77 -7.37
CA PHE A 159 29.98 -5.57 -6.97
C PHE A 159 28.88 -5.98 -6.01
N THR A 160 28.87 -5.33 -4.86
CA THR A 160 27.85 -5.51 -3.84
C THR A 160 27.48 -4.13 -3.32
N CYS A 161 26.20 -3.92 -3.05
CA CYS A 161 25.73 -2.72 -2.38
C CYS A 161 25.78 -2.99 -0.87
N ASN A 162 26.31 -2.05 -0.09
CA ASN A 162 26.21 -2.09 1.36
C ASN A 162 25.21 -1.03 1.80
N VAL A 163 24.06 -1.48 2.28
CA VAL A 163 22.94 -0.62 2.67
C VAL A 163 22.59 -0.94 4.11
N GLY A 164 22.74 0.04 5.00
CA GLY A 164 22.46 -0.17 6.43
C GLY A 164 23.30 -1.29 7.06
N GLY A 165 24.50 -1.58 6.54
CA GLY A 165 25.36 -2.67 7.02
C GLY A 165 25.04 -4.05 6.40
N VAL A 166 24.01 -4.15 5.55
CA VAL A 166 23.64 -5.38 4.85
C VAL A 166 24.22 -5.36 3.44
N LYS A 167 24.89 -6.46 3.06
CA LYS A 167 25.43 -6.64 1.70
C LYS A 167 24.36 -7.24 0.79
N HIS A 168 24.18 -6.64 -0.37
CA HIS A 168 23.29 -7.09 -1.43
C HIS A 168 24.09 -7.34 -2.70
N ASP A 169 23.84 -8.49 -3.35
CA ASP A 169 24.50 -8.85 -4.60
C ASP A 169 24.03 -7.94 -5.74
N GLU A 170 24.89 -7.74 -6.75
CA GLU A 170 24.55 -7.00 -7.95
C GLU A 170 23.26 -7.53 -8.60
N HIS A 171 22.37 -6.61 -8.99
CA HIS A 171 21.03 -6.83 -9.53
C HIS A 171 20.05 -7.57 -8.60
N SER A 172 20.41 -7.83 -7.34
CA SER A 172 19.48 -8.41 -6.37
C SER A 172 18.43 -7.38 -5.92
N LYS A 173 17.20 -7.86 -5.72
CA LYS A 173 16.10 -7.10 -5.13
C LYS A 173 16.13 -7.22 -3.61
N TYR A 174 15.88 -6.11 -2.92
CA TYR A 174 15.72 -6.08 -1.47
C TYR A 174 14.62 -5.10 -1.03
N TYR A 175 14.17 -5.24 0.21
CA TYR A 175 13.06 -4.48 0.81
C TYR A 175 13.54 -3.85 2.13
N PRO A 176 13.81 -2.53 2.16
CA PRO A 176 14.29 -1.88 3.37
C PRO A 176 13.24 -1.85 4.48
N ASN A 177 13.65 -2.11 5.73
CA ASN A 177 12.74 -2.10 6.88
C ASN A 177 12.29 -0.67 7.24
N GLU A 178 13.17 0.30 7.08
CA GLU A 178 12.92 1.72 7.29
C GLU A 178 12.00 2.32 6.20
N LEU A 179 11.85 1.62 5.07
CA LEU A 179 11.03 2.02 3.94
C LEU A 179 10.09 0.86 3.52
N PRO A 180 9.10 0.50 4.38
CA PRO A 180 8.33 -0.75 4.33
C PRO A 180 7.42 -0.92 3.10
N CYS A 181 7.41 0.09 2.21
CA CYS A 181 6.65 0.11 0.97
C CYS A 181 7.48 0.37 -0.28
N SER A 182 8.78 0.18 -0.17
CA SER A 182 9.68 0.37 -1.29
C SER A 182 10.41 -0.92 -1.59
N ARG A 183 10.69 -1.08 -2.88
CA ARG A 183 11.55 -2.13 -3.41
C ARG A 183 12.80 -1.46 -3.93
N CYS A 184 13.94 -2.08 -3.70
CA CYS A 184 15.21 -1.59 -4.16
C CYS A 184 15.94 -2.67 -4.96
N VAL A 185 16.79 -2.24 -5.88
CA VAL A 185 17.67 -3.11 -6.65
C VAL A 185 19.09 -2.62 -6.47
N CYS A 186 19.99 -3.53 -6.08
CA CYS A 186 21.40 -3.21 -6.03
C CYS A 186 21.94 -3.09 -7.46
N MET A 187 22.38 -1.90 -7.88
CA MET A 187 22.93 -1.68 -9.22
C MET A 187 24.23 -0.89 -9.12
N GLN A 188 25.05 -0.92 -10.17
CA GLN A 188 26.28 -0.13 -10.21
C GLN A 188 25.98 1.36 -9.96
N GLY A 189 26.85 2.01 -9.17
CA GLY A 189 26.67 3.41 -8.78
C GLY A 189 25.79 3.63 -7.56
N HIS A 190 25.25 2.58 -6.93
CA HIS A 190 24.52 2.67 -5.66
C HIS A 190 25.34 3.39 -4.58
N ASP A 191 24.73 4.40 -3.94
CA ASP A 191 25.40 5.29 -2.99
C ASP A 191 25.22 4.88 -1.53
N GLY A 192 24.69 3.69 -1.28
CA GLY A 192 24.37 3.17 0.06
C GLY A 192 23.05 3.68 0.63
N THR A 193 22.28 4.47 -0.11
CA THR A 193 21.01 5.03 0.36
C THR A 193 19.79 4.42 -0.33
N ASN A 194 18.65 4.39 0.38
CA ASN A 194 17.39 3.83 -0.11
C ASN A 194 16.54 4.88 -0.82
N LYS A 195 17.02 5.39 -1.95
CA LYS A 195 16.34 6.41 -2.76
C LYS A 195 16.41 6.09 -4.26
N ALA A 196 15.65 6.85 -5.05
CA ALA A 196 15.74 6.78 -6.51
C ALA A 196 17.18 7.10 -6.98
N PRO A 197 17.69 6.45 -8.04
CA PRO A 197 16.98 5.53 -8.94
C PRO A 197 16.97 4.06 -8.50
N TRP A 198 17.66 3.69 -7.41
CA TRP A 198 17.81 2.29 -6.99
C TRP A 198 16.60 1.75 -6.25
N CYS A 199 15.81 2.64 -5.65
CA CYS A 199 14.59 2.32 -4.95
C CYS A 199 13.40 3.01 -5.59
N ALA A 200 12.27 2.32 -5.59
CA ALA A 200 10.98 2.83 -6.02
C ALA A 200 9.88 2.34 -5.07
N ASP A 201 8.80 3.11 -5.02
CA ASP A 201 7.57 2.69 -4.37
C ASP A 201 7.04 1.39 -4.97
N ILE A 202 6.46 0.53 -4.13
CA ILE A 202 5.71 -0.65 -4.57
C ILE A 202 4.30 -0.20 -4.96
N PRO A 203 3.94 -0.11 -6.25
CA PRO A 203 2.58 0.24 -6.65
C PRO A 203 1.62 -0.89 -6.24
N CYS A 204 0.59 -0.56 -5.46
CA CYS A 204 -0.49 -1.50 -5.18
C CYS A 204 -1.48 -1.59 -6.36
N SER A 205 -1.53 -0.55 -7.20
CA SER A 205 -2.39 -0.44 -8.38
C SER A 205 -3.85 -0.75 -8.05
N ILE A 206 -4.33 -0.17 -6.95
CA ILE A 206 -5.59 -0.55 -6.31
C ILE A 206 -6.75 -0.46 -7.30
N GLU A 207 -6.84 0.61 -8.08
CA GLU A 207 -7.91 0.79 -9.06
C GLU A 207 -7.83 -0.17 -10.25
N LEU A 208 -6.66 -0.73 -10.56
CA LEU A 208 -6.52 -1.75 -11.62
C LEU A 208 -6.87 -3.15 -11.10
N ARG A 209 -6.42 -3.48 -9.89
CA ARG A 209 -6.59 -4.82 -9.28
C ARG A 209 -7.95 -5.02 -8.63
N PHE A 210 -8.49 -3.97 -8.01
CA PHE A 210 -9.64 -4.04 -7.12
C PHE A 210 -10.75 -3.05 -7.52
N ASN A 211 -10.83 -2.72 -8.82
CA ASN A 211 -11.81 -1.77 -9.35
C ASN A 211 -13.24 -2.15 -8.96
N LYS A 212 -13.57 -3.44 -9.04
CA LYS A 212 -14.90 -3.95 -8.75
C LYS A 212 -15.22 -3.78 -7.27
N GLU A 213 -14.30 -4.15 -6.41
CA GLU A 213 -14.41 -4.12 -4.96
C GLU A 213 -14.58 -2.67 -4.46
N LEU A 214 -13.84 -1.73 -5.04
CA LEU A 214 -14.03 -0.30 -4.76
C LEU A 214 -15.45 0.17 -5.13
N GLN A 215 -15.96 -0.23 -6.30
CA GLN A 215 -17.30 0.12 -6.76
C GLN A 215 -18.42 -0.50 -5.91
N ASP A 216 -18.16 -1.68 -5.35
CA ASP A 216 -19.10 -2.43 -4.53
C ASP A 216 -19.06 -2.00 -3.05
N GLY A 217 -18.26 -0.97 -2.71
CA GLY A 217 -18.18 -0.41 -1.36
C GLY A 217 -17.44 -1.32 -0.37
N CYS A 218 -16.52 -2.15 -0.87
CA CYS A 218 -15.74 -3.08 -0.08
C CYS A 218 -14.61 -2.36 0.67
N ALA A 219 -14.19 -2.94 1.81
CA ALA A 219 -13.13 -2.42 2.67
C ALA A 219 -11.79 -3.13 2.38
N PRO A 220 -10.66 -2.41 2.26
CA PRO A 220 -9.35 -3.03 2.08
C PRO A 220 -8.94 -3.85 3.31
N VAL A 221 -8.38 -5.03 3.07
CA VAL A 221 -7.86 -5.95 4.09
C VAL A 221 -6.34 -5.96 4.02
N PHE A 222 -5.69 -5.49 5.08
CA PHE A 222 -4.23 -5.52 5.22
C PHE A 222 -3.78 -6.70 6.09
N ILE A 223 -2.57 -7.19 5.88
CA ILE A 223 -1.94 -8.13 6.81
C ILE A 223 -1.25 -7.28 7.88
N LYS A 224 -1.43 -7.60 9.17
CA LYS A 224 -0.82 -6.82 10.27
C LYS A 224 0.71 -6.75 10.18
N THR A 225 1.33 -7.80 9.65
CA THR A 225 2.79 -7.87 9.45
C THR A 225 3.28 -7.19 8.17
N SER A 226 2.39 -6.88 7.22
CA SER A 226 2.71 -6.20 5.97
C SER A 226 1.55 -5.30 5.56
N GLN A 227 1.66 -4.01 5.91
CA GLN A 227 0.61 -3.03 5.67
C GLN A 227 0.79 -2.31 4.33
N CYS A 228 1.67 -2.75 3.44
CA CYS A 228 1.98 -1.92 2.27
C CYS A 228 0.82 -1.83 1.28
N CYS A 229 0.34 -2.99 0.82
CA CYS A 229 -0.81 -3.08 -0.08
C CYS A 229 -1.91 -3.91 0.56
N PRO A 230 -3.19 -3.62 0.26
CA PRO A 230 -4.27 -4.51 0.62
C PRO A 230 -4.03 -5.88 -0.02
N LEU A 231 -4.16 -6.95 0.77
CA LEU A 231 -4.11 -8.33 0.27
C LEU A 231 -5.36 -8.64 -0.55
N GLN A 232 -6.50 -8.19 -0.06
CA GLN A 232 -7.83 -8.43 -0.61
C GLN A 232 -8.78 -7.35 -0.09
N PHE A 233 -10.06 -7.47 -0.44
CA PHE A 233 -11.13 -6.62 0.08
C PHE A 233 -12.22 -7.47 0.71
N ARG A 234 -12.78 -6.99 1.81
CA ARG A 234 -14.00 -7.53 2.41
C ARG A 234 -15.17 -6.77 1.82
N CYS A 235 -16.11 -7.45 1.17
CA CYS A 235 -17.29 -6.80 0.64
C CYS A 235 -18.48 -6.86 1.60
N PRO A 236 -19.42 -5.89 1.52
CA PRO A 236 -20.61 -5.89 2.35
C PRO A 236 -21.50 -7.11 2.11
N SER A 237 -22.05 -7.65 3.19
CA SER A 237 -23.06 -8.71 3.21
C SER A 237 -24.29 -8.25 3.99
N LYS A 238 -25.42 -8.95 3.84
CA LYS A 238 -26.68 -8.58 4.54
C LYS A 238 -26.62 -8.85 6.03
N GLU A 239 -25.69 -9.70 6.45
CA GLU A 239 -25.48 -10.12 7.83
C GLU A 239 -24.58 -9.16 8.60
N ASP A 240 -23.92 -8.23 7.90
CA ASP A 240 -23.02 -7.26 8.51
C ASP A 240 -23.76 -6.28 9.41
N LYS A 241 -23.21 -6.06 10.60
CA LYS A 241 -23.73 -5.14 11.61
C LYS A 241 -22.62 -4.24 12.12
N VAL A 242 -23.01 -3.02 12.51
CA VAL A 242 -22.12 -2.11 13.22
C VAL A 242 -22.09 -2.47 14.70
N VAL A 243 -20.90 -2.71 15.22
CA VAL A 243 -20.62 -2.86 16.65
C VAL A 243 -20.10 -1.52 17.14
N LEU A 244 -20.93 -0.83 17.94
CA LEU A 244 -20.65 0.52 18.42
C LEU A 244 -19.44 0.53 19.35
N SER A 245 -18.60 1.56 19.23
CA SER A 245 -17.54 1.82 20.19
C SER A 245 -18.11 2.26 21.55
N SER A 246 -17.31 2.17 22.61
CA SER A 246 -17.69 2.66 23.94
C SER A 246 -17.98 4.16 23.93
N THR A 247 -17.19 4.95 23.18
CA THR A 247 -17.38 6.39 22.98
C THR A 247 -18.71 6.68 22.29
N THR A 248 -19.01 5.98 21.19
CA THR A 248 -20.28 6.14 20.44
C THR A 248 -21.46 5.76 21.33
N THR A 249 -21.34 4.67 22.09
CA THR A 249 -22.38 4.21 23.01
C THR A 249 -22.70 5.25 24.09
N ALA A 250 -21.69 5.94 24.61
CA ALA A 250 -21.86 7.01 25.59
C ALA A 250 -22.57 8.24 24.98
N SER A 251 -22.25 8.60 23.73
CA SER A 251 -22.91 9.69 23.00
C SER A 251 -24.38 9.37 22.69
N VAL A 252 -24.70 8.12 22.31
CA VAL A 252 -26.07 7.68 22.01
C VAL A 252 -26.93 7.64 23.28
N LYS A 253 -26.40 7.15 24.40
CA LYS A 253 -27.13 7.12 25.69
C LYS A 253 -27.46 8.51 26.25
N LYS A 254 -26.75 9.55 25.80
CA LYS A 254 -26.96 10.94 26.22
C LYS A 254 -27.96 11.69 25.32
N ALA A 255 -28.31 11.11 24.17
CA ALA A 255 -29.27 11.67 23.23
C ALA A 255 -30.68 11.12 23.54
N ASP A 256 -31.38 11.74 24.49
CA ASP A 256 -32.81 11.50 24.68
C ASP A 256 -33.59 11.82 23.39
N SER A 257 -34.35 10.84 22.94
CA SER A 257 -35.44 10.69 21.94
C SER A 257 -36.01 11.90 21.16
N LYS A 258 -35.29 12.99 20.90
CA LYS A 258 -35.78 14.13 20.11
C LYS A 258 -34.72 14.89 19.29
N ALA A 259 -33.69 14.18 18.83
CA ALA A 259 -32.73 14.72 17.84
C ALA A 259 -32.30 13.66 16.81
N VAL A 260 -33.24 12.86 16.30
CA VAL A 260 -33.02 12.12 15.05
C VAL A 260 -33.25 13.11 13.92
N ASN A 261 -32.27 14.00 13.68
CA ASN A 261 -32.09 14.82 12.46
C ASN A 261 -30.76 15.61 12.48
N ASP A 262 -30.00 15.63 13.58
CA ASP A 262 -28.66 16.24 13.63
C ASP A 262 -27.58 15.29 13.06
N ALA A 263 -27.73 14.84 11.80
CA ALA A 263 -26.69 14.08 11.10
C ALA A 263 -25.37 14.87 10.94
N ALA A 264 -25.39 16.19 11.20
CA ALA A 264 -24.24 17.09 11.16
C ALA A 264 -23.40 17.13 12.47
N LYS A 265 -23.83 16.47 13.55
CA LYS A 265 -23.12 16.46 14.85
C LYS A 265 -22.23 15.24 15.10
N LEU A 266 -22.36 14.20 14.29
CA LEU A 266 -21.46 13.05 14.29
C LEU A 266 -20.40 13.39 13.22
N GLY A 267 -19.12 13.48 13.60
CA GLY A 267 -18.04 13.86 12.69
C GLY A 267 -17.90 12.94 11.46
N PRO A 268 -16.80 13.04 10.69
CA PRO A 268 -16.60 12.21 9.50
C PRO A 268 -16.82 10.71 9.78
N GLN A 269 -17.50 10.01 8.87
CA GLN A 269 -17.91 8.61 9.01
C GLN A 269 -17.32 7.73 7.91
N CYS A 270 -17.00 6.49 8.24
CA CYS A 270 -16.68 5.48 7.24
C CYS A 270 -17.96 4.89 6.64
N ILE A 271 -17.89 4.49 5.38
CA ILE A 271 -18.96 3.85 4.63
C ILE A 271 -18.54 2.43 4.27
N PHE A 272 -19.46 1.48 4.43
CA PHE A 272 -19.27 0.08 4.05
C PHE A 272 -20.60 -0.48 3.52
N GLY A 273 -20.73 -0.53 2.19
CA GLY A 273 -22.03 -0.72 1.55
C GLY A 273 -23.01 0.38 1.99
N ASP A 274 -24.14 -0.03 2.58
CA ASP A 274 -25.16 0.88 3.13
C ASP A 274 -24.89 1.26 4.61
N LEU A 275 -23.90 0.65 5.25
CA LEU A 275 -23.58 0.92 6.66
C LEU A 275 -22.72 2.18 6.81
N LYS A 276 -23.04 2.98 7.83
CA LYS A 276 -22.24 4.13 8.27
C LYS A 276 -21.67 3.85 9.64
N LEU A 277 -20.36 4.04 9.78
CA LEU A 277 -19.61 3.77 11.01
C LEU A 277 -18.97 5.08 11.50
N ASN A 278 -19.14 5.40 12.78
CA ASN A 278 -18.38 6.47 13.39
C ASN A 278 -16.95 6.01 13.64
N ILE A 279 -16.02 6.96 13.79
CA ILE A 279 -14.64 6.65 14.15
C ILE A 279 -14.62 5.81 15.44
N GLY A 280 -13.95 4.67 15.40
CA GLY A 280 -13.86 3.68 16.48
C GLY A 280 -14.93 2.58 16.43
N ASP A 281 -16.02 2.75 15.68
CA ASP A 281 -17.00 1.67 15.49
C ASP A 281 -16.39 0.54 14.66
N LYS A 282 -16.81 -0.70 14.95
CA LYS A 282 -16.34 -1.92 14.27
C LYS A 282 -17.43 -2.55 13.42
N LEU A 283 -17.04 -3.37 12.45
CA LEU A 283 -17.96 -4.33 11.83
C LEU A 283 -17.98 -5.62 12.64
N SER A 284 -19.14 -6.27 12.70
CA SER A 284 -19.24 -7.65 13.18
C SER A 284 -18.25 -8.53 12.41
N SER A 285 -17.53 -9.41 13.12
CA SER A 285 -16.67 -10.38 12.47
C SER A 285 -17.50 -11.33 11.58
N PRO A 286 -17.06 -11.65 10.36
CA PRO A 286 -17.73 -12.65 9.55
C PRO A 286 -17.70 -14.00 10.29
N VAL A 287 -18.80 -14.75 10.22
CA VAL A 287 -18.86 -16.10 10.82
C VAL A 287 -17.77 -17.02 10.24
N SER A 288 -17.39 -16.79 8.99
CA SER A 288 -16.42 -17.58 8.25
C SER A 288 -14.96 -17.15 8.43
N ASP A 289 -14.67 -16.04 9.14
CA ASP A 289 -13.32 -15.46 9.19
C ASP A 289 -13.08 -14.72 10.52
N THR A 290 -12.77 -15.50 11.56
CA THR A 290 -12.60 -14.98 12.93
C THR A 290 -11.35 -14.10 13.10
N ASP A 291 -10.39 -14.18 12.18
CA ASP A 291 -9.13 -13.44 12.25
C ASP A 291 -9.19 -12.06 11.57
N LEU A 292 -10.35 -11.72 11.00
CA LEU A 292 -10.61 -10.46 10.34
C LEU A 292 -11.21 -9.42 11.31
N ASP A 293 -10.44 -8.39 11.64
CA ASP A 293 -10.88 -7.24 12.44
C ASP A 293 -11.06 -6.02 11.53
N CYS A 294 -12.24 -5.42 11.55
CA CYS A 294 -12.58 -4.26 10.72
C CYS A 294 -13.11 -3.12 11.58
N ILE A 295 -12.50 -1.94 11.43
CA ILE A 295 -12.77 -0.76 12.23
C ILE A 295 -12.81 0.49 11.35
N CYS A 296 -13.68 1.45 11.68
CA CYS A 296 -13.59 2.79 11.12
C CYS A 296 -12.49 3.57 11.85
N GLN A 297 -11.27 3.56 11.30
CA GLN A 297 -10.15 4.30 11.87
C GLN A 297 -10.03 5.71 11.28
N ILE A 298 -10.01 5.82 9.94
CA ILE A 298 -9.90 7.08 9.22
C ILE A 298 -10.87 7.04 8.03
N PRO A 299 -11.96 7.83 8.04
CA PRO A 299 -12.92 7.94 6.94
C PRO A 299 -12.30 8.33 5.59
N PRO A 300 -12.91 7.95 4.45
CA PRO A 300 -14.27 7.40 4.33
C PRO A 300 -14.38 5.86 4.25
N PHE A 301 -13.29 5.11 4.23
CA PHE A 301 -13.35 3.65 4.12
C PHE A 301 -13.12 2.99 5.48
N VAL A 302 -13.81 1.87 5.70
CA VAL A 302 -13.50 0.96 6.81
C VAL A 302 -12.14 0.31 6.55
N THR A 303 -11.34 0.14 7.59
CA THR A 303 -10.05 -0.55 7.54
C THR A 303 -10.19 -1.95 8.10
N CYS A 304 -9.79 -2.95 7.33
CA CYS A 304 -9.74 -4.33 7.81
C CYS A 304 -8.31 -4.82 7.94
N SER A 305 -8.06 -5.67 8.93
CA SER A 305 -6.77 -6.29 9.16
C SER A 305 -6.89 -7.78 9.48
N LYS A 306 -5.93 -8.57 8.99
CA LYS A 306 -5.74 -9.98 9.30
C LYS A 306 -4.42 -10.23 10.00
N THR A 307 -4.40 -11.17 10.94
CA THR A 307 -3.20 -11.52 11.71
C THR A 307 -2.30 -12.51 10.95
N THR A 308 -2.88 -13.37 10.12
CA THR A 308 -2.19 -14.40 9.31
C THR A 308 -2.72 -14.43 7.88
N LEU A 309 -1.90 -14.96 6.97
CA LEU A 309 -2.26 -15.27 5.58
C LEU A 309 -3.13 -16.53 5.51
#